data_AF-A0A956J2K6-F1
#
_entry.id   AF-A0A956J2K6-F1
#
_cell.length_a   1.000
_cell.length_b   1.000
_cell.length_c   1.000
_cell.angle_alpha   90.00
_cell.angle_beta   90.00
_cell.angle_gamma   90.00
#
_symmetry.space_group_name_H-M   'P 1'
#
loop_
_entity.id
_entity.type
_entity.pdbx_description
1 polymer ?
#
loop_
_entity_poly.entity_id
_entity_poly.type
_entity_poly.pdbx_seq_one_letter_code
_entity_poly.pdbx_strand_id
1 'polypeptide(L)'
;MDPKDSDRAQILRRRAFFVSSALTALGCNNSGRPPEGQPSSTTDPTAPPVVTAPPTATPSATPEPTASSSATPEPPSEGPDLSTPAGVGDVAAENYKSLREAVAEIRKSITELTATLPDSCKITDQACDLQWRKLAEGLLRIDKSLRRLPPRCGGSSDEAKAFFEKREAAREDLQQRVAALSKRINTLVATQAEKERWESHQADAKQANPEPCLKFACTDW
;
A
#
# COMPACT_ATOMS: atom_id res chain seq x y z
N MET A 1 -47.29 40.75 -8.20
CA MET A 1 -46.25 39.70 -8.18
C MET A 1 -46.95 38.41 -8.52
N ASP A 2 -46.62 37.81 -9.65
CA ASP A 2 -47.27 36.59 -10.10
C ASP A 2 -46.65 35.35 -9.44
N PRO A 3 -47.47 34.38 -8.97
CA PRO A 3 -46.96 33.19 -8.30
C PRO A 3 -46.06 32.33 -9.23
N LYS A 4 -46.23 32.43 -10.55
CA LYS A 4 -45.45 31.69 -11.55
C LYS A 4 -43.95 32.05 -11.57
N ASP A 5 -43.57 33.26 -11.18
CA ASP A 5 -42.15 33.64 -11.11
C ASP A 5 -41.43 33.02 -9.89
N SER A 6 -42.17 32.73 -8.81
CA SER A 6 -41.63 32.05 -7.62
C SER A 6 -41.12 30.65 -7.97
N ASP A 7 -41.96 29.84 -8.64
CA ASP A 7 -41.60 28.49 -9.05
C ASP A 7 -40.45 28.48 -10.06
N ARG A 8 -40.46 29.42 -11.03
CA ARG A 8 -39.38 29.58 -12.00
C ARG A 8 -38.05 29.89 -11.31
N ALA A 9 -38.04 30.80 -10.33
CA ALA A 9 -36.85 31.09 -9.53
C ALA A 9 -36.39 29.90 -8.68
N GLN A 10 -37.34 29.13 -8.10
CA GLN A 10 -37.02 27.97 -7.26
C GLN A 10 -36.42 26.82 -8.09
N ILE A 11 -36.96 26.55 -9.29
CA ILE A 11 -36.44 25.56 -10.24
C ILE A 11 -35.03 25.95 -10.73
N LEU A 12 -34.80 27.23 -11.05
CA LEU A 12 -33.49 27.72 -11.46
C LEU A 12 -32.45 27.59 -10.34
N ARG A 13 -32.81 27.92 -9.08
CA ARG A 13 -31.93 27.70 -7.92
C ARG A 13 -31.56 26.22 -7.74
N ARG A 14 -32.52 25.29 -7.84
CA ARG A 14 -32.23 23.84 -7.75
C ARG A 14 -31.29 23.37 -8.86
N ARG A 15 -31.45 23.86 -10.10
CA ARG A 15 -30.54 23.53 -11.21
C ARG A 15 -29.13 24.08 -11.01
N ALA A 16 -29.00 25.31 -10.50
CA ALA A 16 -27.69 25.92 -10.22
C ALA A 16 -26.85 25.08 -9.22
N PHE A 17 -27.46 24.57 -8.15
CA PHE A 17 -26.78 23.71 -7.16
C PHE A 17 -26.21 22.43 -7.78
N PHE A 18 -26.95 21.75 -8.65
CA PHE A 18 -26.47 20.53 -9.33
C PHE A 18 -25.33 20.81 -10.32
N VAL A 19 -25.34 21.95 -11.02
CA VAL A 19 -24.24 22.33 -11.94
C VAL A 19 -22.97 22.67 -11.16
N SER A 20 -23.05 23.38 -10.04
CA SER A 20 -21.90 23.66 -9.18
C SER A 20 -21.26 22.40 -8.61
N SER A 21 -22.05 21.35 -8.35
CA SER A 21 -21.55 20.06 -7.84
C SER A 21 -20.78 19.24 -8.89
N ALA A 22 -20.98 19.50 -10.18
CA ALA A 22 -20.28 18.81 -11.27
C ALA A 22 -18.90 19.43 -11.57
N LEU A 23 -18.75 20.75 -11.37
CA LEU A 23 -17.49 21.46 -11.66
C LEU A 23 -16.42 21.27 -10.57
N THR A 24 -16.81 21.02 -9.32
CA THR A 24 -15.86 20.65 -8.25
C THR A 24 -15.25 19.25 -8.43
N ALA A 25 -15.83 18.39 -9.29
CA ALA A 25 -15.30 17.05 -9.60
C ALA A 25 -14.21 17.05 -10.70
N LEU A 26 -13.92 18.19 -11.33
CA LEU A 26 -12.88 18.35 -12.37
C LEU A 26 -11.80 19.38 -11.98
N GLY A 27 -11.90 19.98 -10.80
CA GLY A 27 -10.98 21.00 -10.29
C GLY A 27 -9.67 20.43 -9.76
N CYS A 28 -8.74 20.07 -10.64
CA CYS A 28 -7.37 19.82 -10.22
C CYS A 28 -6.67 21.12 -9.80
N ASN A 29 -6.02 21.05 -8.63
CA ASN A 29 -4.88 21.86 -8.16
C ASN A 29 -5.12 23.13 -7.29
N ASN A 30 -4.22 23.26 -6.30
CA ASN A 30 -3.76 24.44 -5.56
C ASN A 30 -4.66 25.19 -4.52
N SER A 31 -4.30 24.95 -3.25
CA SER A 31 -3.78 25.97 -2.30
C SER A 31 -4.64 27.19 -1.94
N GLY A 32 -5.38 27.10 -0.82
CA GLY A 32 -6.13 28.23 -0.22
C GLY A 32 -6.32 28.14 1.29
N ARG A 33 -5.34 28.66 2.05
CA ARG A 33 -5.33 29.04 3.49
C ARG A 33 -6.69 28.98 4.26
N PRO A 34 -6.83 28.17 5.31
CA PRO A 34 -7.85 28.41 6.35
C PRO A 34 -7.47 29.66 7.19
N PRO A 35 -8.43 30.44 7.69
CA PRO A 35 -8.16 31.66 8.46
C PRO A 35 -7.64 31.37 9.87
N GLU A 36 -6.77 32.25 10.39
CA GLU A 36 -6.36 32.27 11.79
C GLU A 36 -7.52 32.69 12.72
N GLY A 37 -7.57 32.08 13.91
CA GLY A 37 -8.67 32.30 14.87
C GLY A 37 -8.35 31.75 16.26
N GLN A 38 -7.35 32.33 16.94
CA GLN A 38 -7.11 32.11 18.37
C GLN A 38 -8.17 32.88 19.20
N PRO A 39 -8.51 32.43 20.41
CA PRO A 39 -7.69 32.80 21.57
C PRO A 39 -7.37 31.64 22.53
N SER A 40 -6.42 31.89 23.45
CA SER A 40 -5.85 30.91 24.37
C SER A 40 -6.75 30.57 25.56
N SER A 41 -6.44 29.46 26.24
CA SER A 41 -6.74 29.28 27.67
C SER A 41 -5.64 28.45 28.33
N THR A 42 -4.99 29.03 29.34
CA THR A 42 -3.88 28.44 30.08
C THR A 42 -4.38 27.77 31.36
N THR A 43 -4.00 26.53 31.64
CA THR A 43 -3.75 26.08 33.02
C THR A 43 -2.95 24.78 33.09
N ASP A 44 -1.86 24.83 33.84
CA ASP A 44 -1.15 23.73 34.51
C ASP A 44 -0.76 24.34 35.88
N PRO A 45 -0.91 23.63 37.01
CA PRO A 45 0.28 22.96 37.53
C PRO A 45 0.04 21.69 38.39
N THR A 46 1.13 20.92 38.55
CA THR A 46 1.50 20.12 39.74
C THR A 46 1.21 18.61 39.76
N ALA A 47 2.26 17.86 40.07
CA ALA A 47 2.27 16.49 40.58
C ALA A 47 3.48 16.35 41.54
N PRO A 48 3.77 15.17 42.14
CA PRO A 48 2.94 14.24 42.91
C PRO A 48 3.35 14.27 44.42
N PRO A 49 3.05 13.28 45.30
CA PRO A 49 3.94 12.10 45.40
C PRO A 49 3.35 10.75 45.91
N VAL A 50 3.74 9.63 45.26
CA VAL A 50 3.71 8.23 45.79
C VAL A 50 2.24 7.75 46.06
N VAL A 51 1.79 6.58 46.55
CA VAL A 51 2.20 5.34 47.28
C VAL A 51 1.33 4.17 46.70
N THR A 52 1.59 2.85 46.76
CA THR A 52 2.17 1.93 47.78
C THR A 52 2.72 0.62 47.14
N ALA A 53 3.10 -0.38 47.93
CA ALA A 53 3.69 -1.68 47.53
C ALA A 53 2.66 -2.81 47.22
N PRO A 54 3.07 -3.96 46.63
CA PRO A 54 2.17 -5.00 46.09
C PRO A 54 2.06 -6.28 46.94
N PRO A 55 1.10 -7.19 46.63
CA PRO A 55 1.14 -8.60 47.00
C PRO A 55 1.63 -9.51 45.85
N THR A 56 2.36 -10.56 46.20
CA THR A 56 2.93 -11.57 45.29
C THR A 56 1.89 -12.51 44.68
N ALA A 57 2.10 -12.94 43.43
CA ALA A 57 1.46 -14.12 42.83
C ALA A 57 2.52 -15.03 42.20
N THR A 58 2.37 -16.35 42.40
CA THR A 58 3.43 -17.35 42.12
C THR A 58 3.56 -17.69 40.64
N PRO A 59 4.79 -17.81 40.08
CA PRO A 59 4.99 -18.37 38.75
C PRO A 59 4.72 -19.89 38.76
N SER A 60 3.58 -20.32 38.25
CA SER A 60 3.29 -21.74 38.02
C SER A 60 3.95 -22.19 36.73
N ALA A 61 5.02 -22.99 36.82
CA ALA A 61 5.73 -23.52 35.66
C ALA A 61 5.00 -24.77 35.11
N THR A 62 4.60 -24.72 33.84
CA THR A 62 4.10 -25.89 33.09
C THR A 62 4.80 -25.94 31.73
N PRO A 63 5.89 -26.72 31.60
CA PRO A 63 6.71 -26.76 30.39
C PRO A 63 6.34 -27.96 29.50
N GLU A 64 5.31 -27.80 28.66
CA GLU A 64 4.96 -28.78 27.61
C GLU A 64 4.50 -28.09 26.32
N PRO A 65 4.79 -28.68 25.14
CA PRO A 65 6.06 -29.24 24.73
C PRO A 65 6.72 -28.36 23.64
N THR A 66 8.05 -28.37 23.54
CA THR A 66 8.74 -27.65 22.47
C THR A 66 8.52 -28.34 21.12
N ALA A 67 7.43 -27.99 20.44
CA ALA A 67 7.24 -28.25 19.02
C ALA A 67 8.25 -27.44 18.21
N SER A 68 9.52 -27.89 18.23
CA SER A 68 10.58 -27.40 17.35
C SER A 68 10.24 -27.81 15.93
N SER A 69 9.33 -27.06 15.31
CA SER A 69 9.09 -27.08 13.88
C SER A 69 10.29 -26.45 13.20
N SER A 70 11.41 -27.19 13.21
CA SER A 70 12.63 -26.93 12.46
C SER A 70 12.35 -27.15 10.97
N ALA A 71 11.43 -26.35 10.44
CA ALA A 71 11.37 -26.06 9.02
C ALA A 71 12.69 -25.35 8.69
N THR A 72 13.70 -26.13 8.30
CA THR A 72 14.85 -25.62 7.56
C THR A 72 14.29 -24.70 6.49
N PRO A 73 14.67 -23.41 6.46
CA PRO A 73 14.16 -22.51 5.44
C PRO A 73 14.62 -23.06 4.10
N GLU A 74 13.67 -23.53 3.28
CA GLU A 74 13.96 -23.84 1.88
C GLU A 74 14.63 -22.61 1.26
N PRO A 75 15.67 -22.79 0.43
CA PRO A 75 16.28 -21.67 -0.27
C PRO A 75 15.17 -20.92 -1.01
N PRO A 76 15.07 -19.58 -0.85
CA PRO A 76 13.87 -18.84 -1.25
C PRO A 76 13.66 -18.97 -2.75
N SER A 77 12.72 -19.84 -3.14
CA SER A 77 12.57 -20.41 -4.48
C SER A 77 13.10 -19.49 -5.56
N GLU A 78 14.12 -19.94 -6.32
CA GLU A 78 14.55 -19.23 -7.51
C GLU A 78 13.35 -19.16 -8.45
N GLY A 79 12.79 -17.95 -8.59
CA GLY A 79 11.52 -17.75 -9.29
C GLY A 79 11.66 -17.97 -10.79
N PRO A 80 10.57 -17.84 -11.55
CA PRO A 80 10.50 -18.22 -12.97
C PRO A 80 11.65 -17.64 -13.80
N ASP A 81 12.12 -18.44 -14.76
CA ASP A 81 13.25 -18.10 -15.62
C ASP A 81 12.95 -16.86 -16.48
N LEU A 82 13.73 -15.81 -16.28
CA LEU A 82 13.67 -14.56 -17.04
C LEU A 82 14.84 -14.40 -18.02
N SER A 83 15.56 -15.48 -18.33
CA SER A 83 16.62 -15.48 -19.34
C SER A 83 16.06 -15.08 -20.72
N THR A 84 16.79 -14.19 -21.39
CA THR A 84 16.55 -13.80 -22.78
C THR A 84 16.78 -15.00 -23.71
N PRO A 85 15.80 -15.42 -24.54
CA PRO A 85 16.02 -16.49 -25.52
C PRO A 85 17.07 -16.09 -26.56
N ALA A 86 17.81 -17.06 -27.09
CA ALA A 86 18.79 -16.82 -28.13
C ALA A 86 18.12 -16.46 -29.47
N GLY A 87 18.67 -15.48 -30.19
CA GLY A 87 18.20 -15.09 -31.53
C GLY A 87 16.99 -14.14 -31.57
N VAL A 88 16.54 -13.60 -30.44
CA VAL A 88 15.52 -12.53 -30.42
C VAL A 88 16.09 -11.19 -30.88
N GLY A 89 15.25 -10.31 -31.43
CA GLY A 89 15.62 -8.96 -31.83
C GLY A 89 16.02 -8.04 -30.66
N ASP A 90 16.75 -6.97 -30.96
CA ASP A 90 17.32 -6.05 -29.95
C ASP A 90 16.27 -5.46 -28.98
N VAL A 91 15.09 -5.10 -29.50
CA VAL A 91 13.99 -4.55 -28.68
C VAL A 91 13.44 -5.60 -27.71
N ALA A 92 13.28 -6.85 -28.17
CA ALA A 92 12.92 -7.97 -27.31
C ALA A 92 13.99 -8.23 -26.25
N ALA A 93 15.28 -8.18 -26.61
CA ALA A 93 16.39 -8.37 -25.67
C ALA A 93 16.42 -7.30 -24.56
N GLU A 94 16.21 -6.03 -24.91
CA GLU A 94 16.13 -4.92 -23.94
C GLU A 94 14.85 -4.98 -23.08
N ASN A 95 13.72 -5.47 -23.64
CA ASN A 95 12.52 -5.78 -22.85
C ASN A 95 12.79 -6.90 -21.82
N TYR A 96 13.49 -7.98 -22.19
CA TYR A 96 13.90 -9.04 -21.25
C TYR A 96 14.91 -8.56 -20.19
N LYS A 97 15.79 -7.61 -20.52
CA LYS A 97 16.68 -6.94 -19.56
C LYS A 97 15.87 -6.08 -18.57
N SER A 98 15.02 -5.20 -19.09
CA SER A 98 14.13 -4.34 -18.30
C SER A 98 13.23 -5.12 -17.34
N LEU A 99 12.71 -6.28 -17.78
CA LEU A 99 11.90 -7.18 -16.95
C LEU A 99 12.72 -7.78 -15.80
N ARG A 100 13.94 -8.27 -16.07
CA ARG A 100 14.83 -8.83 -15.05
C ARG A 100 15.18 -7.82 -13.97
N GLU A 101 15.56 -6.60 -14.38
CA GLU A 101 15.89 -5.51 -13.47
C GLU A 101 14.69 -5.11 -12.59
N ALA A 102 13.50 -4.96 -13.20
CA ALA A 102 12.27 -4.64 -12.47
C ALA A 102 11.86 -5.75 -11.48
N VAL A 103 11.92 -7.03 -11.88
CA VAL A 103 11.58 -8.16 -11.00
C VAL A 103 12.59 -8.29 -9.86
N ALA A 104 13.89 -8.10 -10.12
CA ALA A 104 14.93 -8.14 -9.09
C ALA A 104 14.71 -7.07 -8.01
N GLU A 105 14.45 -5.82 -8.40
CA GLU A 105 14.23 -4.72 -7.44
C GLU A 105 12.91 -4.89 -6.66
N ILE A 106 11.87 -5.50 -7.26
CA ILE A 106 10.64 -5.85 -6.52
C ILE A 106 10.90 -7.02 -5.55
N ARG A 107 11.64 -8.08 -5.93
CA ARG A 107 12.02 -9.16 -5.00
C ARG A 107 12.84 -8.63 -3.82
N LYS A 108 13.79 -7.72 -4.09
CA LYS A 108 14.57 -7.00 -3.07
C LYS A 108 13.66 -6.16 -2.16
N SER A 109 12.77 -5.35 -2.72
CA SER A 109 11.79 -4.54 -1.98
C SER A 109 10.92 -5.40 -1.05
N ILE A 110 10.41 -6.55 -1.53
CA ILE A 110 9.62 -7.48 -0.70
C ILE A 110 10.48 -8.07 0.43
N THR A 111 11.74 -8.41 0.16
CA THR A 111 12.66 -9.01 1.13
C THR A 111 13.02 -8.02 2.24
N GLU A 112 13.41 -6.79 1.88
CA GLU A 112 13.68 -5.69 2.80
C GLU A 112 12.45 -5.40 3.66
N LEU A 113 11.27 -5.29 3.05
CA LEU A 113 10.02 -5.00 3.74
C LEU A 113 9.62 -6.12 4.72
N THR A 114 9.84 -7.38 4.34
CA THR A 114 9.62 -8.56 5.20
C THR A 114 10.59 -8.60 6.38
N ALA A 115 11.83 -8.14 6.21
CA ALA A 115 12.82 -8.01 7.28
C ALA A 115 12.51 -6.85 8.24
N THR A 116 11.78 -5.82 7.79
CA THR A 116 11.32 -4.71 8.65
C THR A 116 10.02 -4.97 9.43
N LEU A 117 9.48 -6.19 9.40
CA LEU A 117 8.25 -6.51 10.12
C LEU A 117 8.46 -6.44 11.65
N PRO A 118 7.59 -5.76 12.41
CA PRO A 118 7.71 -5.65 13.85
C PRO A 118 7.18 -6.92 14.55
N ASP A 119 8.07 -7.86 14.86
CA ASP A 119 7.71 -9.11 15.54
C ASP A 119 7.25 -8.93 17.01
N SER A 120 7.46 -7.76 17.62
CA SER A 120 7.14 -7.48 19.03
C SER A 120 6.43 -6.14 19.29
N CYS A 121 5.95 -5.44 18.25
CA CYS A 121 5.58 -4.02 18.33
C CYS A 121 4.24 -3.78 17.64
N LYS A 122 3.19 -3.50 18.44
CA LYS A 122 1.80 -3.56 17.96
C LYS A 122 1.41 -2.30 17.20
N ILE A 123 0.49 -2.46 16.27
CA ILE A 123 -0.06 -1.35 15.48
C ILE A 123 -0.88 -0.34 16.31
N THR A 124 -1.34 -0.74 17.50
CA THR A 124 -1.99 0.15 18.48
C THR A 124 -1.01 1.05 19.25
N ASP A 125 0.28 0.68 19.28
CA ASP A 125 1.25 1.34 20.14
C ASP A 125 1.78 2.60 19.42
N GLN A 126 1.63 3.78 20.03
CA GLN A 126 1.98 5.05 19.36
C GLN A 126 3.45 5.13 18.92
N ALA A 127 4.37 4.46 19.63
CA ALA A 127 5.78 4.34 19.24
C ALA A 127 6.00 3.52 17.95
N CYS A 128 5.08 2.61 17.63
CA CYS A 128 5.12 1.72 16.48
C CYS A 128 4.45 2.33 15.22
N ASP A 129 3.57 3.32 15.37
CA ASP A 129 2.76 3.94 14.29
C ASP A 129 3.60 4.31 13.05
N LEU A 130 4.80 4.87 13.23
CA LEU A 130 5.70 5.25 12.13
C LEU A 130 6.27 4.04 11.36
N GLN A 131 6.49 2.89 12.02
CA GLN A 131 6.92 1.66 11.35
C GLN A 131 5.77 1.05 10.55
N TRP A 132 4.56 1.02 11.12
CA TRP A 132 3.37 0.51 10.44
C TRP A 132 2.94 1.37 9.24
N ARG A 133 3.09 2.70 9.30
CA ARG A 133 2.94 3.59 8.12
C ARG A 133 3.94 3.24 7.00
N LYS A 134 5.23 3.13 7.33
CA LYS A 134 6.28 2.76 6.36
C LYS A 134 6.02 1.39 5.73
N LEU A 135 5.49 0.44 6.50
CA LEU A 135 5.08 -0.87 6.01
C LEU A 135 3.95 -0.78 4.98
N ALA A 136 2.92 0.03 5.24
CA ALA A 136 1.81 0.28 4.31
C ALA A 136 2.28 1.01 3.03
N GLU A 137 3.15 2.02 3.15
CA GLU A 137 3.78 2.73 2.03
C GLU A 137 4.65 1.80 1.17
N GLY A 138 5.42 0.91 1.80
CA GLY A 138 6.24 -0.10 1.13
C GLY A 138 5.41 -1.08 0.31
N LEU A 139 4.32 -1.62 0.89
CA LEU A 139 3.38 -2.48 0.16
C LEU A 139 2.74 -1.76 -1.02
N LEU A 140 2.31 -0.50 -0.83
CA LEU A 140 1.74 0.30 -1.91
C LEU A 140 2.75 0.57 -3.03
N ARG A 141 4.03 0.75 -2.70
CA ARG A 141 5.11 0.90 -3.69
C ARG A 141 5.29 -0.39 -4.50
N ILE A 142 5.29 -1.55 -3.83
CA ILE A 142 5.40 -2.87 -4.48
C ILE A 142 4.19 -3.15 -5.40
N ASP A 143 2.96 -2.95 -4.90
CA ASP A 143 1.71 -3.07 -5.67
C ASP A 143 1.73 -2.20 -6.93
N LYS A 144 2.16 -0.93 -6.80
CA LYS A 144 2.36 -0.04 -7.94
C LYS A 144 3.39 -0.60 -8.91
N SER A 145 4.58 -0.98 -8.46
CA SER A 145 5.64 -1.54 -9.31
C SER A 145 5.19 -2.81 -10.06
N LEU A 146 4.39 -3.68 -9.42
CA LEU A 146 3.77 -4.84 -10.08
C LEU A 146 2.81 -4.41 -11.19
N ARG A 147 1.98 -3.39 -10.95
CA ARG A 147 1.17 -2.76 -12.01
C ARG A 147 2.03 -2.00 -13.05
N ARG A 148 3.35 -1.85 -12.89
CA ARG A 148 4.23 -1.11 -13.80
C ARG A 148 5.26 -1.98 -14.55
N LEU A 149 5.23 -3.31 -14.39
CA LEU A 149 6.15 -4.23 -15.09
C LEU A 149 6.20 -3.95 -16.62
N PRO A 150 7.39 -3.81 -17.22
CA PRO A 150 7.56 -3.39 -18.61
C PRO A 150 7.63 -4.59 -19.59
N PRO A 151 7.50 -4.32 -20.90
CA PRO A 151 6.59 -3.34 -21.49
C PRO A 151 5.14 -3.64 -21.07
N ARG A 152 4.29 -2.61 -21.14
CA ARG A 152 2.90 -2.70 -20.67
C ARG A 152 1.92 -3.20 -21.73
N CYS A 153 2.17 -2.90 -23.01
CA CYS A 153 1.28 -3.19 -24.12
C CYS A 153 1.73 -4.44 -24.89
N GLY A 154 0.79 -5.32 -25.22
CA GLY A 154 1.07 -6.57 -25.93
C GLY A 154 1.49 -6.35 -27.37
N GLY A 155 2.52 -7.08 -27.82
CA GLY A 155 2.85 -7.25 -29.24
C GLY A 155 2.16 -8.49 -29.82
N SER A 156 1.96 -8.52 -31.14
CA SER A 156 1.36 -9.65 -31.87
C SER A 156 2.39 -10.67 -32.40
N SER A 157 3.68 -10.35 -32.34
CA SER A 157 4.79 -11.24 -32.70
C SER A 157 4.92 -12.41 -31.72
N ASP A 158 5.57 -13.49 -32.14
CA ASP A 158 5.80 -14.66 -31.28
C ASP A 158 6.84 -14.38 -30.19
N GLU A 159 7.82 -13.50 -30.45
CA GLU A 159 8.72 -12.95 -29.43
C GLU A 159 7.96 -12.25 -28.31
N ALA A 160 6.99 -11.41 -28.67
CA ALA A 160 6.15 -10.72 -27.70
C ALA A 160 5.36 -11.72 -26.87
N LYS A 161 4.66 -12.69 -27.49
CA LYS A 161 3.88 -13.71 -26.77
C LYS A 161 4.72 -14.45 -25.73
N ALA A 162 5.90 -14.94 -26.12
CA ALA A 162 6.83 -15.63 -25.23
C ALA A 162 7.35 -14.72 -24.09
N PHE A 163 7.56 -13.43 -24.38
CA PHE A 163 7.90 -12.45 -23.36
C PHE A 163 6.75 -12.22 -22.37
N PHE A 164 5.51 -12.05 -22.85
CA PHE A 164 4.34 -11.81 -21.99
C PHE A 164 4.01 -13.02 -21.10
N GLU A 165 4.24 -14.24 -21.59
CA GLU A 165 4.16 -15.47 -20.79
C GLU A 165 5.17 -15.46 -19.64
N LYS A 166 6.46 -15.20 -19.92
CA LYS A 166 7.49 -15.00 -18.88
C LYS A 166 7.18 -13.83 -17.93
N ARG A 167 6.56 -12.75 -18.42
CA ARG A 167 6.14 -11.59 -17.60
C ARG A 167 5.02 -11.94 -16.62
N GLU A 168 3.97 -12.63 -17.05
CA GLU A 168 2.89 -13.00 -16.13
C GLU A 168 3.34 -14.08 -15.14
N ALA A 169 4.19 -15.05 -15.55
CA ALA A 169 4.80 -15.99 -14.61
C ALA A 169 5.60 -15.23 -13.52
N ALA A 170 6.42 -14.24 -13.89
CA ALA A 170 7.14 -13.39 -12.95
C ALA A 170 6.20 -12.60 -12.02
N ARG A 171 5.08 -12.13 -12.55
CA ARG A 171 4.05 -11.42 -11.79
C ARG A 171 3.37 -12.33 -10.78
N GLU A 172 3.03 -13.56 -11.13
CA GLU A 172 2.42 -14.54 -10.24
C GLU A 172 3.36 -14.90 -9.08
N ASP A 173 4.64 -15.18 -9.35
CA ASP A 173 5.69 -15.35 -8.33
C ASP A 173 5.73 -14.19 -7.33
N LEU A 174 5.78 -12.96 -7.84
CA LEU A 174 5.81 -11.77 -6.99
C LEU A 174 4.50 -11.55 -6.22
N GLN A 175 3.34 -11.85 -6.83
CA GLN A 175 2.03 -11.75 -6.17
C GLN A 175 1.90 -12.79 -5.05
N GLN A 176 2.39 -14.02 -5.24
CA GLN A 176 2.45 -15.04 -4.18
C GLN A 176 3.32 -14.58 -3.01
N ARG A 177 4.48 -13.96 -3.28
CA ARG A 177 5.36 -13.39 -2.23
C ARG A 177 4.69 -12.22 -1.48
N VAL A 178 4.00 -11.33 -2.18
CA VAL A 178 3.22 -10.23 -1.54
C VAL A 178 2.04 -10.76 -0.73
N ALA A 179 1.37 -11.82 -1.19
CA ALA A 179 0.30 -12.50 -0.45
C ALA A 179 0.84 -13.19 0.82
N ALA A 180 2.02 -13.81 0.77
CA ALA A 180 2.68 -14.38 1.94
C ALA A 180 3.07 -13.31 2.97
N LEU A 181 3.64 -12.18 2.53
CA LEU A 181 3.92 -11.02 3.38
C LEU A 181 2.64 -10.47 4.02
N SER A 182 1.58 -10.31 3.23
CA SER A 182 0.27 -9.85 3.71
C SER A 182 -0.39 -10.83 4.68
N LYS A 183 -0.18 -12.15 4.51
CA LYS A 183 -0.62 -13.18 5.47
C LYS A 183 0.14 -13.07 6.81
N ARG A 184 1.45 -12.84 6.80
CA ARG A 184 2.23 -12.60 8.03
C ARG A 184 1.75 -11.33 8.74
N ILE A 185 1.50 -10.25 8.00
CA ILE A 185 0.94 -9.01 8.54
C ILE A 185 -0.44 -9.24 9.16
N ASN A 186 -1.36 -9.91 8.47
CA ASN A 186 -2.70 -10.23 8.99
C ASN A 186 -2.68 -11.15 10.23
N THR A 187 -1.57 -11.84 10.49
CA THR A 187 -1.35 -12.61 11.73
C THR A 187 -0.90 -11.70 12.88
N LEU A 188 -0.15 -10.62 12.59
CA LEU A 188 0.25 -9.60 13.56
C LEU A 188 -0.89 -8.64 13.93
N VAL A 189 -1.80 -8.33 12.99
CA VAL A 189 -3.01 -7.51 13.25
C VAL A 189 -4.24 -8.38 13.52
N ALA A 190 -4.22 -9.10 14.65
CA ALA A 190 -5.19 -10.14 14.94
C ALA A 190 -6.60 -9.60 15.30
N THR A 191 -6.67 -8.53 16.10
CA THR A 191 -7.95 -7.96 16.59
C THR A 191 -8.60 -7.02 15.60
N GLN A 192 -9.87 -6.67 15.82
CA GLN A 192 -10.62 -5.77 14.95
C GLN A 192 -10.04 -4.34 14.93
N ALA A 193 -9.67 -3.79 16.08
CA ALA A 193 -9.08 -2.45 16.17
C ALA A 193 -7.69 -2.38 15.49
N GLU A 194 -6.90 -3.45 15.56
CA GLU A 194 -5.61 -3.54 14.86
C GLU A 194 -5.81 -3.58 13.33
N LYS A 195 -6.85 -4.27 12.83
CA LYS A 195 -7.22 -4.29 11.41
C LYS A 195 -7.72 -2.93 10.92
N GLU A 196 -8.60 -2.28 11.65
CA GLU A 196 -9.09 -0.93 11.34
C GLU A 196 -7.93 0.09 11.30
N ARG A 197 -6.95 -0.03 12.22
CA ARG A 197 -5.74 0.80 12.18
C ARG A 197 -4.85 0.51 10.97
N TRP A 198 -4.73 -0.76 10.58
CA TRP A 198 -3.99 -1.18 9.40
C TRP A 198 -4.63 -0.68 8.10
N GLU A 199 -5.95 -0.79 7.98
CA GLU A 199 -6.72 -0.24 6.86
C GLU A 199 -6.59 1.28 6.79
N SER A 200 -6.60 1.99 7.93
CA SER A 200 -6.31 3.42 8.00
C SER A 200 -4.92 3.75 7.45
N HIS A 201 -3.85 3.01 7.82
CA HIS A 201 -2.51 3.26 7.27
C HIS A 201 -2.41 2.95 5.78
N GLN A 202 -3.14 1.94 5.28
CA GLN A 202 -3.24 1.71 3.84
C GLN A 202 -4.00 2.82 3.10
N ALA A 203 -5.02 3.41 3.73
CA ALA A 203 -5.75 4.55 3.17
C ALA A 203 -4.87 5.81 3.16
N ASP A 204 -4.20 6.14 4.28
CA ASP A 204 -3.22 7.23 4.41
C ASP A 204 -2.16 7.13 3.29
N ALA A 205 -1.54 5.95 3.13
CA ALA A 205 -0.50 5.73 2.12
C ALA A 205 -1.02 5.96 0.68
N LYS A 206 -2.26 5.51 0.37
CA LYS A 206 -2.92 5.72 -0.93
C LYS A 206 -3.25 7.19 -1.17
N GLN A 207 -3.72 7.91 -0.15
CA GLN A 207 -4.05 9.33 -0.24
C GLN A 207 -2.80 10.21 -0.37
N ALA A 208 -1.73 9.91 0.37
CA ALA A 208 -0.45 10.61 0.28
C ALA A 208 0.28 10.36 -1.05
N ASN A 209 0.01 9.23 -1.71
CA ASN A 209 0.60 8.85 -2.99
C ASN A 209 -0.50 8.63 -4.05
N PRO A 210 -1.21 9.67 -4.52
CA PRO A 210 -2.23 9.50 -5.55
C PRO A 210 -1.61 8.93 -6.83
N GLU A 211 -2.33 8.05 -7.53
CA GLU A 211 -1.90 7.61 -8.86
C GLU A 211 -2.33 8.65 -9.91
N PRO A 212 -1.43 9.08 -10.81
CA PRO A 212 -1.81 10.01 -11.87
C PRO A 212 -2.73 9.29 -12.86
N CYS A 213 -3.84 9.93 -13.25
CA CYS A 213 -4.87 9.40 -14.16
C CYS A 213 -4.40 9.30 -15.64
N LEU A 214 -3.13 8.99 -15.86
CA LEU A 214 -2.52 8.88 -17.18
C LEU A 214 -3.10 7.67 -17.91
N LYS A 215 -3.72 7.92 -19.07
CA LYS A 215 -3.86 6.91 -20.10
C LYS A 215 -2.46 6.62 -20.63
N PHE A 216 -1.96 5.42 -20.37
CA PHE A 216 -0.65 4.99 -20.86
C PHE A 216 -0.76 4.78 -22.36
N ALA A 217 -0.11 5.67 -23.13
CA ALA A 217 0.07 5.45 -24.55
C ALA A 217 0.93 4.21 -24.76
N CYS A 218 0.52 3.33 -25.66
CA CYS A 218 1.37 2.26 -26.14
C CYS A 218 2.34 2.85 -27.16
N THR A 219 3.63 2.82 -26.85
CA THR A 219 4.64 2.65 -27.88
C THR A 219 4.62 1.17 -28.31
N ASP A 220 4.91 0.91 -29.58
CA ASP A 220 4.90 -0.44 -30.14
C ASP A 220 5.99 -1.34 -29.53
N TRP A 221 5.85 -2.64 -29.78
CA TRP A 221 6.85 -3.69 -29.52
C TRP A 221 7.85 -3.76 -30.68
#